data_AF-A0A950VYJ7-F1
#
_entry.id   AF-A0A950VYJ7-F1
#
_cell.length_a   1.000
_cell.length_b   1.000
_cell.length_c   1.000
_cell.angle_alpha   90.00
_cell.angle_beta   90.00
_cell.angle_gamma   90.00
#
_symmetry.space_group_name_H-M   'P 1'
#
loop_
_entity.id
_entity.type
_entity.pdbx_description
1 polymer ?
#
loop_
_entity_poly.entity_id
_entity_poly.type
_entity_poly.pdbx_seq_one_letter_code
_entity_poly.pdbx_strand_id
1 'polypeptide(L)'
;MANLEQLLLRRPPDQQRHVRDRLAILDQSNEVRKQAVKNLWFDTRPPEGAWNAMIDAIVSVSGVDPAYIEEAIRSAFRGVILQADPVSCGTGTHFGRAVPFERLADEIYTPASGVSAPGRKQHARRWLRHVLRGEFSLARKLWRTRKLGRYVMWSTFEVGSNEPFGPPPRRALRIRADLGLHDEAGDLVLLTFELSNVTTARFPTVVEAYASSIWPYHFSPAVPGASCGMTLPWSEGGTGVPRKEVVHEPIAGVMLTRKPERAR
;
A
#
# COMPACT_ATOMS: atom_id res chain seq x y z
N MET A 1 -17.02 -9.10 -13.78
CA MET A 1 -16.31 -9.45 -12.53
C MET A 1 -17.34 -9.54 -11.42
N ALA A 2 -17.24 -10.55 -10.55
CA ALA A 2 -18.19 -10.71 -9.44
C ALA A 2 -17.75 -9.85 -8.25
N ASN A 3 -18.69 -9.18 -7.58
CA ASN A 3 -18.42 -8.44 -6.34
C ASN A 3 -18.78 -9.28 -5.10
N LEU A 4 -18.40 -8.79 -3.91
CA LEU A 4 -18.63 -9.48 -2.64
C LEU A 4 -20.09 -9.89 -2.44
N GLU A 5 -21.03 -9.01 -2.75
CA GLU A 5 -22.48 -9.25 -2.63
C GLU A 5 -22.93 -10.44 -3.49
N GLN A 6 -22.55 -10.45 -4.77
CA GLN A 6 -22.89 -11.54 -5.70
C GLN A 6 -22.29 -12.88 -5.27
N LEU A 7 -21.08 -12.88 -4.70
CA LEU A 7 -20.42 -14.10 -4.24
C LEU A 7 -21.01 -14.61 -2.92
N LEU A 8 -21.41 -13.73 -2.02
CA LEU A 8 -22.11 -14.11 -0.80
C LEU A 8 -23.46 -14.75 -1.11
N LEU A 9 -24.21 -14.25 -2.08
CA LEU A 9 -25.49 -14.87 -2.48
C LEU A 9 -25.36 -16.32 -2.94
N ARG A 10 -24.16 -16.78 -3.33
CA ARG A 10 -23.87 -18.18 -3.69
C ARG A 10 -23.59 -19.07 -2.48
N ARG A 11 -23.44 -18.50 -1.28
CA ARG A 11 -23.13 -19.21 -0.04
C ARG A 11 -24.40 -19.63 0.71
N PRO A 12 -24.33 -20.64 1.59
CA PRO A 12 -25.41 -20.96 2.52
C PRO A 12 -25.89 -19.73 3.32
N PRO A 13 -27.20 -19.60 3.63
CA PRO A 13 -27.76 -18.42 4.29
C PRO A 13 -27.15 -18.10 5.68
N ASP A 14 -26.72 -19.12 6.41
CA ASP A 14 -26.00 -18.98 7.69
C ASP A 14 -24.62 -18.34 7.50
N GLN A 15 -23.87 -18.75 6.48
CA GLN A 15 -22.59 -18.14 6.14
C GLN A 15 -22.76 -16.70 5.66
N GLN A 16 -23.79 -16.44 4.85
CA GLN A 16 -24.12 -15.07 4.41
C GLN A 16 -24.35 -14.15 5.60
N ARG A 17 -25.22 -14.58 6.54
CA ARG A 17 -25.53 -13.83 7.75
C ARG A 17 -24.28 -13.61 8.59
N HIS A 18 -23.50 -14.66 8.83
CA HIS A 18 -22.28 -14.57 9.64
C HIS A 18 -21.28 -13.57 9.07
N VAL A 19 -21.02 -13.60 7.75
CA VAL A 19 -20.11 -12.62 7.13
C VAL A 19 -20.65 -11.20 7.27
N ARG A 20 -21.95 -10.98 7.03
CA ARG A 20 -22.57 -9.65 7.20
C ARG A 20 -22.49 -9.16 8.63
N ASP A 21 -22.77 -10.01 9.60
CA ASP A 21 -22.69 -9.67 11.03
C ASP A 21 -21.24 -9.29 11.42
N ARG A 22 -20.25 -10.03 10.92
CA ARG A 22 -18.82 -9.73 11.16
C ARG A 22 -18.40 -8.41 10.50
N LEU A 23 -18.84 -8.14 9.28
CA LEU A 23 -18.57 -6.85 8.64
C LEU A 23 -19.32 -5.69 9.30
N ALA A 24 -20.53 -5.92 9.84
CA ALA A 24 -21.28 -4.91 10.59
C ALA A 24 -20.57 -4.52 11.90
N ILE A 25 -19.93 -5.48 12.59
CA ILE A 25 -19.08 -5.20 13.76
C ILE A 25 -17.94 -4.25 13.40
N LEU A 26 -17.26 -4.49 12.27
CA LEU A 26 -16.22 -3.57 11.79
C LEU A 26 -16.80 -2.19 11.48
N ASP A 27 -17.93 -2.14 10.77
CA ASP A 27 -18.58 -0.90 10.33
C ASP A 27 -18.96 0.02 11.50
N GLN A 28 -19.36 -0.55 12.63
CA GLN A 28 -19.81 0.18 13.82
C GLN A 28 -18.67 0.62 14.76
N SER A 29 -17.43 0.19 14.50
CA SER A 29 -16.35 0.34 15.48
C SER A 29 -15.57 1.65 15.40
N ASN A 30 -15.17 2.09 14.20
CA ASN A 30 -14.55 3.40 13.95
C ASN A 30 -14.63 3.75 12.45
N GLU A 31 -14.36 5.02 12.11
CA GLU A 31 -14.46 5.52 10.73
C GLU A 31 -13.50 4.81 9.76
N VAL A 32 -12.33 4.35 10.20
CA VAL A 32 -11.38 3.60 9.35
C VAL A 32 -11.97 2.28 8.91
N ARG A 33 -12.54 1.53 9.85
CA ARG A 33 -13.13 0.22 9.59
C ARG A 33 -14.45 0.33 8.83
N LYS A 34 -15.26 1.34 9.14
CA LYS A 34 -16.45 1.70 8.36
C LYS A 34 -16.11 1.95 6.89
N GLN A 35 -15.07 2.74 6.63
CA GLN A 35 -14.61 2.96 5.26
C GLN A 35 -14.10 1.67 4.62
N ALA A 36 -13.36 0.84 5.37
CA ALA A 36 -12.88 -0.42 4.86
C ALA A 36 -14.02 -1.37 4.46
N VAL A 37 -15.06 -1.47 5.28
CA VAL A 37 -16.26 -2.26 4.97
C VAL A 37 -16.93 -1.75 3.71
N LYS A 38 -17.14 -0.43 3.58
CA LYS A 38 -17.65 0.16 2.33
C LYS A 38 -16.81 -0.25 1.13
N ASN A 39 -15.49 -0.12 1.22
CA ASN A 39 -14.58 -0.48 0.13
C ASN A 39 -14.68 -1.96 -0.23
N LEU A 40 -14.84 -2.87 0.74
CA LEU A 40 -15.06 -4.30 0.48
C LEU A 40 -16.34 -4.55 -0.33
N TRP A 41 -17.41 -3.77 -0.10
CA TRP A 41 -18.65 -3.88 -0.88
C TRP A 41 -18.56 -3.22 -2.26
N PHE A 42 -17.79 -2.14 -2.39
CA PHE A 42 -17.67 -1.36 -3.62
C PHE A 42 -16.64 -1.91 -4.60
N ASP A 43 -15.57 -2.55 -4.12
CA ASP A 43 -14.53 -3.04 -5.01
C ASP A 43 -15.05 -4.24 -5.84
N THR A 44 -14.83 -4.17 -7.14
CA THR A 44 -15.30 -5.16 -8.12
C THR A 44 -14.13 -5.82 -8.85
N ARG A 45 -12.90 -5.42 -8.55
CA ARG A 45 -11.67 -5.85 -9.24
C ARG A 45 -10.94 -7.04 -8.62
N PRO A 46 -11.02 -7.32 -7.30
CA PRO A 46 -10.37 -8.50 -6.78
C PRO A 46 -10.86 -9.76 -7.51
N PRO A 47 -9.96 -10.71 -7.78
CA PRO A 47 -10.35 -11.96 -8.40
C PRO A 47 -11.31 -12.72 -7.48
N GLU A 48 -12.22 -13.50 -8.07
CA GLU A 48 -13.21 -14.29 -7.31
C GLU A 48 -12.56 -15.18 -6.23
N GLY A 49 -11.37 -15.75 -6.52
CA GLY A 49 -10.60 -16.53 -5.55
C GLY A 49 -10.21 -15.74 -4.29
N ALA A 50 -9.88 -14.45 -4.42
CA ALA A 50 -9.55 -13.60 -3.27
C ALA A 50 -10.76 -13.31 -2.40
N TRP A 51 -11.92 -13.07 -3.02
CA TRP A 51 -13.18 -12.90 -2.30
C TRP A 51 -13.58 -14.17 -1.56
N ASN A 52 -13.49 -15.32 -2.21
CA ASN A 52 -13.80 -16.60 -1.58
C ASN A 52 -12.88 -16.89 -0.38
N ALA A 53 -11.57 -16.67 -0.52
CA ALA A 53 -10.62 -16.82 0.58
C ALA A 53 -10.97 -15.91 1.78
N MET A 54 -11.37 -14.66 1.52
CA MET A 54 -11.81 -13.73 2.57
C MET A 54 -13.11 -14.19 3.25
N ILE A 55 -14.12 -14.59 2.46
CA ILE A 55 -15.40 -15.10 2.96
C ILE A 55 -15.15 -16.31 3.88
N ASP A 56 -14.39 -17.29 3.42
CA ASP A 56 -14.10 -18.52 4.17
C ASP A 56 -13.31 -18.21 5.46
N ALA A 57 -12.38 -17.24 5.40
CA ALA A 57 -11.66 -16.77 6.58
C ALA A 57 -12.59 -16.10 7.61
N ILE A 58 -13.50 -15.22 7.18
CA ILE A 58 -14.47 -14.55 8.08
C ILE A 58 -15.44 -15.57 8.70
N VAL A 59 -15.94 -16.54 7.92
CA VAL A 59 -16.79 -17.63 8.40
C VAL A 59 -16.10 -18.41 9.52
N SER A 60 -14.77 -18.59 9.41
CA SER A 60 -13.97 -19.28 10.42
C SER A 60 -13.69 -18.47 11.69
N VAL A 61 -14.06 -17.17 11.74
CA VAL A 61 -13.87 -16.32 12.92
C VAL A 61 -14.96 -16.58 13.96
N SER A 62 -14.57 -17.23 15.05
CA SER A 62 -15.43 -17.48 16.21
C SER A 62 -15.66 -16.24 17.09
N GLY A 63 -14.68 -15.34 17.17
CA GLY A 63 -14.75 -14.12 17.99
C GLY A 63 -15.58 -12.99 17.37
N VAL A 64 -15.99 -12.04 18.21
CA VAL A 64 -16.64 -10.78 17.81
C VAL A 64 -15.72 -9.57 17.95
N ASP A 65 -14.47 -9.77 18.37
CA ASP A 65 -13.47 -8.69 18.41
C ASP A 65 -13.14 -8.24 16.98
N PRO A 66 -13.30 -6.94 16.66
CA PRO A 66 -12.88 -6.37 15.38
C PRO A 66 -11.47 -6.80 14.94
N ALA A 67 -10.52 -6.91 15.86
CA ALA A 67 -9.13 -7.25 15.54
C ALA A 67 -8.99 -8.67 14.96
N TYR A 68 -9.79 -9.63 15.42
CA TYR A 68 -9.79 -10.99 14.86
C TYR A 68 -10.36 -11.02 13.43
N ILE A 69 -11.37 -10.21 13.17
CA ILE A 69 -11.99 -10.09 11.84
C ILE A 69 -11.00 -9.44 10.87
N GLU A 70 -10.32 -8.37 11.30
CA GLU A 70 -9.26 -7.71 10.52
C GLU A 70 -8.10 -8.66 10.20
N GLU A 71 -7.62 -9.44 11.16
CA GLU A 71 -6.54 -10.40 10.89
C GLU A 71 -7.00 -11.54 9.97
N ALA A 72 -8.25 -12.00 10.06
CA ALA A 72 -8.79 -13.00 9.14
C ALA A 72 -8.79 -12.48 7.69
N ILE A 73 -9.31 -11.27 7.46
CA ILE A 73 -9.30 -10.60 6.15
C ILE A 73 -7.86 -10.42 5.66
N ARG A 74 -6.99 -9.89 6.53
CA ARG A 74 -5.59 -9.62 6.23
C ARG A 74 -4.84 -10.90 5.83
N SER A 75 -5.02 -11.98 6.58
CA SER A 75 -4.40 -13.27 6.33
C SER A 75 -4.86 -13.86 5.00
N ALA A 76 -6.17 -13.84 4.73
CA ALA A 76 -6.73 -14.29 3.47
C ALA A 76 -6.14 -13.53 2.27
N PHE A 77 -6.10 -12.19 2.36
CA PHE A 77 -5.58 -11.36 1.28
C PHE A 77 -4.08 -11.47 1.06
N ARG A 78 -3.26 -11.68 2.11
CA ARG A 78 -1.81 -11.88 1.97
C ARG A 78 -1.46 -13.04 1.03
N GLY A 79 -2.29 -14.09 0.97
CA GLY A 79 -2.08 -15.24 0.09
C GLY A 79 -2.36 -14.95 -1.39
N VAL A 80 -3.01 -13.83 -1.71
CA VAL A 80 -3.55 -13.53 -3.05
C VAL A 80 -3.25 -12.10 -3.52
N ILE A 81 -2.28 -11.42 -2.91
CA ILE A 81 -1.82 -10.09 -3.35
C ILE A 81 -1.29 -10.13 -4.80
N LEU A 82 -1.37 -8.98 -5.49
CA LEU A 82 -0.83 -8.78 -6.85
C LEU A 82 -1.48 -9.70 -7.91
N GLN A 83 -2.76 -10.02 -7.73
CA GLN A 83 -3.55 -10.79 -8.70
C GLN A 83 -4.50 -9.93 -9.55
N ALA A 84 -4.65 -8.64 -9.22
CA ALA A 84 -5.47 -7.71 -10.00
C ALA A 84 -4.94 -7.50 -11.42
N ASP A 85 -5.80 -6.98 -12.31
CA ASP A 85 -5.44 -6.75 -13.71
C ASP A 85 -4.19 -5.86 -13.86
N PRO A 86 -3.31 -6.16 -14.84
CA PRO A 86 -2.17 -5.30 -15.16
C PRO A 86 -2.61 -3.89 -15.58
N VAL A 87 -1.82 -2.89 -15.18
CA VAL A 87 -1.94 -1.51 -15.62
C VAL A 87 -0.82 -1.20 -16.60
N SER A 88 -1.18 -0.67 -17.78
CA SER A 88 -0.20 -0.15 -18.71
C SER A 88 0.24 1.25 -18.27
N CYS A 89 1.45 1.33 -17.73
CA CYS A 89 2.16 2.59 -17.50
C CYS A 89 3.18 2.71 -18.62
N GLY A 90 3.03 3.70 -19.52
CA GLY A 90 3.87 3.82 -20.72
C GLY A 90 5.38 3.73 -20.43
N THR A 91 6.18 3.34 -21.42
CA THR A 91 7.64 3.21 -21.27
C THR A 91 8.27 4.50 -20.74
N GLY A 92 9.19 4.37 -19.78
CA GLY A 92 9.85 5.52 -19.14
C GLY A 92 9.04 6.18 -18.02
N THR A 93 7.87 5.62 -17.64
CA THR A 93 7.11 6.12 -16.49
C THR A 93 7.95 6.00 -15.21
N HIS A 94 8.09 7.14 -14.52
CA HIS A 94 8.69 7.19 -13.20
C HIS A 94 7.62 7.01 -12.12
N PHE A 95 7.93 6.18 -11.14
CA PHE A 95 7.08 5.85 -10.01
C PHE A 95 7.68 6.42 -8.73
N GLY A 96 6.80 6.83 -7.83
CA GLY A 96 7.13 7.41 -6.55
C GLY A 96 6.57 6.57 -5.42
N ARG A 97 7.39 6.24 -4.43
CA ARG A 97 6.94 5.71 -3.15
C ARG A 97 7.37 6.62 -2.01
N ALA A 98 6.39 7.10 -1.25
CA ALA A 98 6.65 7.79 0.00
C ALA A 98 6.67 6.77 1.15
N VAL A 99 7.70 6.81 1.99
CA VAL A 99 7.83 5.91 3.14
C VAL A 99 8.38 6.68 4.34
N PRO A 100 7.83 6.48 5.55
CA PRO A 100 8.43 7.06 6.75
C PRO A 100 9.86 6.61 6.90
N PHE A 101 10.72 7.54 7.32
CA PHE A 101 12.13 7.25 7.57
C PHE A 101 12.32 6.05 8.51
N GLU A 102 11.55 5.99 9.59
CA GLU A 102 11.63 4.92 10.59
C GLU A 102 11.19 3.57 10.02
N ARG A 103 10.10 3.53 9.24
CA ARG A 103 9.65 2.32 8.55
C ARG A 103 10.69 1.84 7.54
N LEU A 104 11.26 2.74 6.75
CA LEU A 104 12.28 2.40 5.77
C LEU A 104 13.55 1.87 6.46
N ALA A 105 13.98 2.46 7.58
CA ALA A 105 15.09 1.96 8.38
C ALA A 105 14.82 0.54 8.93
N ASP A 106 13.58 0.27 9.35
CA ASP A 106 13.13 -1.05 9.81
C ASP A 106 12.96 -2.06 8.65
N GLU A 107 12.64 -1.63 7.43
CA GLU A 107 12.53 -2.52 6.25
C GLU A 107 13.91 -2.93 5.68
N ILE A 108 14.89 -2.02 5.70
CA ILE A 108 16.26 -2.30 5.24
C ILE A 108 17.03 -3.17 6.23
N TYR A 109 16.56 -3.20 7.46
CA TYR A 109 17.05 -4.11 8.46
C TYR A 109 16.90 -5.56 7.98
N THR A 110 18.03 -6.23 7.79
CA THR A 110 18.07 -7.69 7.66
C THR A 110 18.67 -8.23 8.96
N PRO A 111 18.00 -9.14 9.67
CA PRO A 111 18.56 -9.73 10.87
C PRO A 111 19.79 -10.58 10.48
N ALA A 112 20.97 -10.01 10.65
CA ALA A 112 22.20 -10.78 10.79
C ALA A 112 22.33 -11.20 12.26
N SER A 113 22.64 -12.48 12.48
CA SER A 113 22.87 -13.10 13.79
C SER A 113 23.99 -12.38 14.55
N GLY A 114 23.74 -11.98 15.81
CA GLY A 114 24.82 -11.67 16.77
C GLY A 114 24.91 -10.25 17.37
N VAL A 115 24.06 -9.28 17.00
CA VAL A 115 24.04 -7.95 17.66
C VAL A 115 22.72 -7.76 18.41
N SER A 116 22.65 -6.93 19.45
CA SER A 116 21.38 -6.64 20.15
C SER A 116 20.42 -5.80 19.27
N ALA A 117 19.11 -5.95 19.47
CA ALA A 117 18.09 -5.23 18.67
C ALA A 117 18.20 -3.68 18.73
N PRO A 118 18.47 -3.04 19.89
CA PRO A 118 18.54 -1.58 19.98
C PRO A 118 19.73 -0.95 19.23
N GLY A 119 20.93 -1.54 19.37
CA GLY A 119 22.15 -1.03 18.72
C GLY A 119 22.07 -1.12 17.18
N ARG A 120 21.40 -2.15 16.66
CA ARG A 120 21.19 -2.35 15.21
C ARG A 120 20.21 -1.35 14.61
N LYS A 121 19.12 -1.02 15.30
CA LYS A 121 18.17 0.00 14.83
C LYS A 121 18.85 1.36 14.69
N GLN A 122 19.68 1.73 15.67
CA GLN A 122 20.47 2.96 15.59
C GLN A 122 21.51 2.93 14.46
N HIS A 123 22.10 1.78 14.16
CA HIS A 123 23.00 1.62 13.02
C HIS A 123 22.26 1.80 11.68
N ALA A 124 21.11 1.15 11.50
CA ALA A 124 20.28 1.29 10.29
C ALA A 124 19.86 2.75 10.04
N ARG A 125 19.45 3.46 11.09
CA ARG A 125 19.14 4.90 11.01
C ARG A 125 20.36 5.74 10.59
N ARG A 126 21.54 5.48 11.19
CA ARG A 126 22.78 6.19 10.85
C ARG A 126 23.19 5.94 9.40
N TRP A 127 23.13 4.69 8.96
CA TRP A 127 23.40 4.30 7.58
C TRP A 127 22.43 4.97 6.62
N LEU A 128 21.12 4.94 6.88
CA LEU A 128 20.12 5.56 6.03
C LEU A 128 20.32 7.08 5.94
N ARG A 129 20.63 7.76 7.04
CA ARG A 129 20.98 9.20 7.02
C ARG A 129 22.23 9.47 6.19
N HIS A 130 23.25 8.62 6.30
CA HIS A 130 24.47 8.76 5.50
C HIS A 130 24.17 8.62 4.01
N VAL A 131 23.41 7.58 3.64
CA VAL A 131 22.95 7.32 2.27
C VAL A 131 22.14 8.49 1.70
N LEU A 132 21.21 9.06 2.47
CA LEU A 132 20.36 10.18 2.02
C LEU A 132 21.12 11.52 1.91
N ARG A 133 22.21 11.69 2.67
CA ARG A 133 23.08 12.87 2.58
C ARG A 133 24.12 12.76 1.46
N GLY A 134 24.50 11.55 1.09
CA GLY A 134 25.50 11.30 0.07
C GLY A 134 25.06 11.67 -1.35
N GLU A 135 26.00 11.53 -2.28
CA GLU A 135 25.72 11.62 -3.70
C GLU A 135 24.79 10.49 -4.16
N PHE A 136 23.95 10.79 -5.14
CA PHE A 136 22.96 9.83 -5.63
C PHE A 136 23.60 8.54 -6.19
N SER A 137 24.74 8.66 -6.85
CA SER A 137 25.55 7.54 -7.36
C SER A 137 25.96 6.58 -6.24
N LEU A 138 26.45 7.13 -5.13
CA LEU A 138 26.83 6.37 -3.94
C LEU A 138 25.61 5.74 -3.27
N ALA A 139 24.53 6.51 -3.11
CA ALA A 139 23.29 6.00 -2.55
C ALA A 139 22.77 4.80 -3.36
N ARG A 140 22.67 4.92 -4.69
CA ARG A 140 22.22 3.83 -5.58
C ARG A 140 23.08 2.58 -5.44
N LYS A 141 24.41 2.73 -5.34
CA LYS A 141 25.33 1.60 -5.09
C LYS A 141 25.03 0.91 -3.76
N LEU A 142 24.77 1.68 -2.71
CA LEU A 142 24.43 1.18 -1.37
C LEU A 142 23.05 0.51 -1.31
N TRP A 143 22.09 0.99 -2.12
CA TRP A 143 20.74 0.40 -2.23
C TRP A 143 20.67 -0.84 -3.13
N ARG A 144 21.65 -1.05 -4.02
CA ARG A 144 21.59 -2.05 -5.11
C ARG A 144 21.20 -3.45 -4.64
N THR A 145 21.65 -3.86 -3.46
CA THR A 145 21.42 -5.20 -2.90
C THR A 145 20.17 -5.29 -2.03
N ARG A 146 19.42 -4.20 -1.85
CA ARG A 146 18.28 -4.12 -0.95
C ARG A 146 16.98 -4.12 -1.75
N LYS A 147 16.03 -4.95 -1.33
CA LYS A 147 14.63 -4.78 -1.74
C LYS A 147 14.08 -3.53 -1.05
N LEU A 148 13.34 -2.73 -1.80
CA LEU A 148 12.77 -1.47 -1.31
C LEU A 148 11.42 -1.66 -0.62
N GLY A 149 10.89 -2.88 -0.54
CA GLY A 149 9.66 -3.24 0.16
C GLY A 149 9.61 -4.74 0.50
N ARG A 150 8.56 -5.17 1.20
CA ARG A 150 8.42 -6.56 1.68
C ARG A 150 7.47 -7.43 0.87
N TYR A 151 6.25 -6.97 0.64
CA TYR A 151 5.17 -7.77 0.02
C TYR A 151 4.60 -7.10 -1.22
N VAL A 152 4.26 -5.83 -1.09
CA VAL A 152 3.73 -5.00 -2.16
C VAL A 152 4.37 -3.62 -2.05
N MET A 153 4.57 -2.99 -3.20
CA MET A 153 4.95 -1.60 -3.30
C MET A 153 3.80 -0.80 -3.87
N TRP A 154 3.27 0.09 -3.04
CA TRP A 154 2.30 1.10 -3.45
C TRP A 154 3.04 2.31 -4.03
N SER A 155 2.65 2.74 -5.22
CA SER A 155 3.40 3.75 -5.96
C SER A 155 2.49 4.72 -6.68
N THR A 156 2.76 6.01 -6.50
CA THR A 156 2.16 7.11 -7.28
C THR A 156 2.95 7.34 -8.55
N PHE A 157 2.29 7.85 -9.59
CA PHE A 157 2.95 8.27 -10.83
C PHE A 157 2.19 9.41 -11.49
N GLU A 158 2.84 10.06 -12.46
CA GLU A 158 2.23 11.09 -13.30
C GLU A 158 2.54 10.77 -14.77
N VAL A 159 1.50 10.77 -15.61
CA VAL A 159 1.63 10.38 -17.02
C VAL A 159 2.43 11.47 -17.75
N GLY A 160 3.50 11.07 -18.43
CA GLY A 160 4.36 11.99 -19.17
C GLY A 160 5.28 12.84 -18.30
N SER A 161 5.40 12.55 -16.99
CA SER A 161 6.23 13.28 -16.04
C SER A 161 7.27 12.36 -15.42
N ASN A 162 8.46 12.92 -15.16
CA ASN A 162 9.53 12.26 -14.39
C ASN A 162 9.43 12.56 -12.88
N GLU A 163 8.39 13.28 -12.46
CA GLU A 163 8.18 13.77 -11.09
C GLU A 163 6.92 13.13 -10.51
N PRO A 164 6.99 11.89 -9.99
CA PRO A 164 5.80 11.15 -9.55
C PRO A 164 5.08 11.80 -8.36
N PHE A 165 5.74 12.74 -7.67
CA PHE A 165 5.17 13.53 -6.58
C PHE A 165 4.74 14.93 -7.01
N GLY A 166 4.83 15.28 -8.29
CA GLY A 166 4.61 16.62 -8.85
C GLY A 166 5.77 17.59 -8.57
N PRO A 167 5.64 18.87 -8.95
CA PRO A 167 6.73 19.83 -8.91
C PRO A 167 7.20 20.11 -7.47
N PRO A 168 8.53 20.11 -7.22
CA PRO A 168 9.10 20.51 -5.94
C PRO A 168 9.07 22.05 -5.75
N PRO A 169 9.13 22.55 -4.51
CA PRO A 169 9.15 21.82 -3.25
C PRO A 169 7.74 21.62 -2.66
N ARG A 170 7.43 20.37 -2.23
CA ARG A 170 6.28 20.09 -1.35
C ARG A 170 6.77 19.76 0.06
N ARG A 171 6.16 20.38 1.07
CA ARG A 171 6.42 20.06 2.49
C ARG A 171 6.01 18.61 2.79
N ALA A 172 6.70 17.94 3.71
CA ALA A 172 6.40 16.55 4.08
C ALA A 172 4.93 16.35 4.46
N LEU A 173 4.38 17.29 5.22
CA LEU A 173 2.97 17.31 5.62
C LEU A 173 2.02 17.29 4.42
N ARG A 174 2.34 18.04 3.36
CA ARG A 174 1.51 18.08 2.14
C ARG A 174 1.56 16.76 1.39
N ILE A 175 2.74 16.14 1.26
CA ILE A 175 2.88 14.84 0.61
C ILE A 175 2.15 13.75 1.39
N ARG A 176 2.25 13.78 2.73
CA ARG A 176 1.49 12.86 3.59
C ARG A 176 0.00 13.05 3.40
N ALA A 177 -0.47 14.29 3.36
CA ALA A 177 -1.86 14.59 3.12
C ALA A 177 -2.30 14.08 1.74
N ASP A 178 -1.55 14.40 0.69
CA ASP A 178 -1.87 14.01 -0.69
C ASP A 178 -1.85 12.48 -0.90
N LEU A 179 -1.13 11.72 -0.07
CA LEU A 179 -0.97 10.25 -0.16
C LEU A 179 -1.67 9.48 0.97
N GLY A 180 -2.41 10.16 1.84
CA GLY A 180 -3.13 9.50 2.93
C GLY A 180 -2.26 8.86 4.03
N LEU A 181 -1.10 9.45 4.36
CA LEU A 181 -0.15 8.92 5.35
C LEU A 181 -0.28 9.60 6.74
N HIS A 182 -1.52 9.77 7.22
CA HIS A 182 -1.87 10.81 8.21
C HIS A 182 -1.39 10.62 9.66
N ASP A 183 -0.91 9.45 10.09
CA ASP A 183 -0.57 9.22 11.51
C ASP A 183 0.92 9.02 11.81
N GLU A 184 1.78 9.22 10.81
CA GLU A 184 3.21 8.95 10.96
C GLU A 184 3.98 10.26 11.13
N ALA A 185 4.20 10.69 12.37
CA ALA A 185 5.07 11.83 12.64
C ALA A 185 6.50 11.57 12.13
N GLY A 186 7.18 12.63 11.69
CA GLY A 186 8.61 12.62 11.34
C GLY A 186 8.94 12.65 9.86
N ASP A 187 10.22 12.43 9.56
CA ASP A 187 10.79 12.51 8.21
C ASP A 187 10.14 11.52 7.24
N LEU A 188 9.86 12.00 6.03
CA LEU A 188 9.40 11.19 4.90
C LEU A 188 10.53 11.02 3.89
N VAL A 189 10.77 9.79 3.46
CA VAL A 189 11.70 9.48 2.39
C VAL A 189 10.89 9.22 1.11
N LEU A 190 11.19 9.99 0.07
CA LEU A 190 10.56 9.86 -1.24
C LEU A 190 11.47 9.02 -2.13
N LEU A 191 11.04 7.86 -2.59
CA LEU A 191 11.80 7.03 -3.51
C LEU A 191 11.24 7.21 -4.92
N THR A 192 12.11 7.54 -5.88
CA THR A 192 11.75 7.62 -7.31
C THR A 192 12.45 6.49 -8.05
N PHE A 193 11.74 5.78 -8.93
CA PHE A 193 12.27 4.64 -9.66
C PHE A 193 11.52 4.39 -10.97
N GLU A 194 12.12 3.58 -11.84
CA GLU A 194 11.46 3.01 -13.01
C GLU A 194 11.21 1.52 -12.76
N LEU A 195 10.07 1.02 -13.23
CA LEU A 195 9.80 -0.43 -13.22
C LEU A 195 10.62 -1.12 -14.33
N SER A 196 11.06 -2.33 -14.04
CA SER A 196 11.74 -3.17 -15.01
C SER A 196 10.71 -3.76 -15.96
N ASN A 197 11.16 -4.18 -17.14
CA ASN A 197 10.31 -4.88 -18.10
C ASN A 197 9.73 -6.20 -17.58
N VAL A 198 10.28 -6.77 -16.49
CA VAL A 198 9.75 -7.99 -15.85
C VAL A 198 8.78 -7.68 -14.72
N THR A 199 8.74 -6.46 -14.21
CA THR A 199 7.85 -6.06 -13.11
C THR A 199 6.53 -5.54 -13.66
N THR A 200 5.44 -6.21 -13.31
CA THR A 200 4.09 -5.81 -13.75
C THR A 200 3.47 -4.84 -12.75
N ALA A 201 3.11 -3.64 -13.21
CA ALA A 201 2.23 -2.74 -12.47
C ALA A 201 0.78 -3.25 -12.53
N ARG A 202 0.03 -3.14 -11.44
CA ARG A 202 -1.35 -3.62 -11.32
C ARG A 202 -2.24 -2.58 -10.66
N PHE A 203 -3.54 -2.74 -10.86
CA PHE A 203 -4.52 -1.93 -10.14
C PHE A 203 -4.43 -2.21 -8.63
N PRO A 204 -4.37 -1.16 -7.79
CA PRO A 204 -4.56 -1.34 -6.36
C PRO A 204 -6.01 -1.74 -6.07
N THR A 205 -6.19 -2.76 -5.24
CA THR A 205 -7.52 -3.22 -4.79
C THR A 205 -7.57 -3.31 -3.27
N VAL A 206 -8.74 -3.64 -2.71
CA VAL A 206 -8.88 -3.96 -1.28
C VAL A 206 -7.93 -5.08 -0.81
N VAL A 207 -7.51 -5.97 -1.73
CA VAL A 207 -6.59 -7.06 -1.40
C VAL A 207 -5.24 -6.49 -0.96
N GLU A 208 -4.64 -5.62 -1.78
CA GLU A 208 -3.36 -5.00 -1.43
C GLU A 208 -3.50 -4.02 -0.26
N ALA A 209 -4.59 -3.26 -0.23
CA ALA A 209 -4.84 -2.29 0.83
C ALA A 209 -4.98 -2.96 2.21
N TYR A 210 -5.63 -4.12 2.30
CA TYR A 210 -5.98 -4.74 3.58
C TYR A 210 -5.11 -5.96 3.95
N ALA A 211 -4.15 -6.34 3.09
CA ALA A 211 -3.11 -7.33 3.41
C ALA A 211 -2.01 -6.79 4.34
N SER A 212 -1.86 -5.47 4.47
CA SER A 212 -0.88 -4.83 5.38
C SER A 212 -1.34 -4.82 6.84
N SER A 213 -0.39 -4.59 7.74
CA SER A 213 -0.67 -4.47 9.18
C SER A 213 -1.51 -3.26 9.55
N ILE A 214 -1.51 -2.23 8.71
CA ILE A 214 -2.30 -1.01 8.86
C ILE A 214 -3.16 -0.90 7.61
N TRP A 215 -4.47 -0.78 7.80
CA TRP A 215 -5.40 -0.54 6.70
C TRP A 215 -5.36 0.96 6.33
N PRO A 216 -5.05 1.30 5.07
CA PRO A 216 -4.93 2.69 4.65
C PRO A 216 -6.31 3.35 4.70
N TYR A 217 -6.44 4.35 5.57
CA TYR A 217 -7.69 5.10 5.76
C TYR A 217 -8.23 5.76 4.48
N HIS A 218 -7.32 6.13 3.57
CA HIS A 218 -7.63 6.90 2.36
C HIS A 218 -7.73 6.04 1.10
N PHE A 219 -7.62 4.72 1.23
CA PHE A 219 -7.84 3.86 0.08
C PHE A 219 -9.31 3.97 -0.36
N SER A 220 -9.51 4.08 -1.67
CA SER A 220 -10.81 4.03 -2.30
C SER A 220 -10.68 3.19 -3.57
N PRO A 221 -11.53 2.17 -3.77
CA PRO A 221 -11.57 1.41 -5.01
C PRO A 221 -11.77 2.34 -6.21
N ALA A 222 -11.05 2.08 -7.30
CA ALA A 222 -11.21 2.88 -8.51
C ALA A 222 -12.65 2.77 -9.06
N VAL A 223 -13.18 3.83 -9.66
CA VAL A 223 -14.49 3.78 -10.33
C VAL A 223 -14.45 2.87 -11.57
N PRO A 224 -15.57 2.28 -12.02
CA PRO A 224 -15.62 1.52 -13.28
C PRO A 224 -15.05 2.32 -14.46
N GLY A 225 -14.24 1.69 -15.30
CA GLY A 225 -13.60 2.33 -16.46
C GLY A 225 -12.31 3.11 -16.17
N ALA A 226 -11.90 3.26 -14.92
CA ALA A 226 -10.59 3.85 -14.58
C ALA A 226 -9.44 3.03 -15.18
N SER A 227 -8.37 3.71 -15.65
CA SER A 227 -7.18 3.09 -16.26
C SER A 227 -6.06 2.77 -15.26
N CYS A 228 -6.15 3.28 -14.04
CA CYS A 228 -5.24 3.01 -12.93
C CYS A 228 -5.96 3.25 -11.59
N GLY A 229 -5.30 2.94 -10.47
CA GLY A 229 -5.78 3.35 -9.15
C GLY A 229 -5.71 4.85 -8.97
N MET A 230 -6.49 5.37 -8.02
CA MET A 230 -6.46 6.78 -7.62
C MET A 230 -6.42 6.87 -6.10
N THR A 231 -5.41 7.53 -5.53
CA THR A 231 -5.51 7.98 -4.14
C THR A 231 -6.32 9.26 -4.08
N LEU A 232 -7.36 9.21 -3.26
CA LEU A 232 -8.24 10.32 -2.94
C LEU A 232 -8.04 10.65 -1.45
N PRO A 233 -7.21 11.65 -1.12
CA PRO A 233 -7.05 12.03 0.27
C PRO A 233 -8.38 12.61 0.78
N TRP A 234 -9.01 11.87 1.70
CA TRP A 234 -10.17 12.35 2.46
C TRP A 234 -9.81 13.63 3.20
N SER A 235 -10.21 14.79 2.67
CA SER A 235 -10.52 15.93 3.52
C SER A 235 -12.00 15.91 3.83
N GLU A 236 -12.42 16.52 4.95
CA GLU A 236 -13.81 16.95 5.20
C GLU A 236 -14.27 18.01 4.17
N GLY A 237 -14.05 17.73 2.88
CA GLY A 237 -14.17 18.67 1.77
C GLY A 237 -13.64 18.19 0.41
N GLY A 238 -13.01 17.02 0.28
CA GLY A 238 -12.68 16.39 -1.02
C GLY A 238 -11.91 17.24 -2.05
N THR A 239 -11.21 18.32 -1.64
CA THR A 239 -10.60 19.28 -2.59
C THR A 239 -9.22 18.89 -3.11
N GLY A 240 -8.68 17.73 -2.72
CA GLY A 240 -7.40 17.23 -3.21
C GLY A 240 -7.48 16.71 -4.64
N VAL A 241 -6.50 17.06 -5.48
CA VAL A 241 -6.38 16.46 -6.82
C VAL A 241 -6.04 14.98 -6.65
N PRO A 242 -6.88 14.05 -7.17
CA PRO A 242 -6.62 12.62 -7.06
C PRO A 242 -5.27 12.25 -7.69
N ARG A 243 -4.48 11.37 -7.05
CA ARG A 243 -3.19 10.93 -7.60
C ARG A 243 -3.29 9.55 -8.23
N LYS A 244 -2.71 9.38 -9.41
CA LYS A 244 -2.66 8.08 -10.09
C LYS A 244 -1.72 7.13 -9.37
N GLU A 245 -2.16 5.90 -9.18
CA GLU A 245 -1.42 4.90 -8.42
C GLU A 245 -1.50 3.50 -9.00
N VAL A 246 -0.48 2.71 -8.68
CA VAL A 246 -0.38 1.29 -8.97
C VAL A 246 0.22 0.55 -7.77
N VAL A 247 0.01 -0.76 -7.78
CA VAL A 247 0.72 -1.70 -6.91
C VAL A 247 1.60 -2.61 -7.76
N HIS A 248 2.75 -2.99 -7.21
CA HIS A 248 3.65 -3.95 -7.85
C HIS A 248 4.46 -4.73 -6.81
N GLU A 249 5.16 -5.76 -7.25
CA GLU A 249 6.08 -6.51 -6.40
C GLU A 249 7.26 -5.65 -5.91
N PRO A 250 7.89 -5.99 -4.77
CA PRO A 250 9.05 -5.25 -4.31
C PRO A 250 10.22 -5.25 -5.28
N ILE A 251 10.71 -4.06 -5.61
CA ILE A 251 11.86 -3.88 -6.50
C ILE A 251 13.17 -3.76 -5.71
N ALA A 252 14.29 -3.95 -6.41
CA ALA A 252 15.63 -3.70 -5.87
C ALA A 252 16.05 -2.23 -6.02
N GLY A 253 16.92 -1.76 -5.14
CA GLY A 253 17.44 -0.39 -5.16
C GLY A 253 18.22 0.01 -6.41
N VAL A 254 18.60 -0.95 -7.26
CA VAL A 254 19.19 -0.68 -8.59
C VAL A 254 18.25 0.11 -9.50
N MET A 255 16.93 0.04 -9.23
CA MET A 255 15.88 0.64 -10.02
C MET A 255 15.60 2.09 -9.64
N LEU A 256 16.23 2.61 -8.58
CA LEU A 256 16.13 4.02 -8.20
C LEU A 256 16.64 4.92 -9.33
N THR A 257 15.77 5.84 -9.75
CA THR A 257 16.10 6.97 -10.63
C THR A 257 16.15 8.24 -9.78
N ARG A 258 16.37 9.41 -10.39
CA ARG A 258 16.66 10.72 -9.77
C ARG A 258 16.26 10.86 -8.28
N LYS A 259 17.24 11.31 -7.48
CA LYS A 259 17.38 11.30 -6.02
C LYS A 259 16.10 11.32 -5.16
N PRO A 260 16.09 10.61 -4.01
CA PRO A 260 15.12 10.87 -2.95
C PRO A 260 15.31 12.27 -2.38
N GLU A 261 14.50 13.23 -2.83
CA GLU A 261 14.40 14.52 -2.14
C GLU A 261 13.82 14.30 -0.75
N ARG A 262 14.54 14.76 0.27
CA ARG A 262 13.99 14.76 1.63
C ARG A 262 12.95 15.86 1.69
N ALA A 263 11.73 15.50 2.03
CA ALA A 263 10.74 16.51 2.34
C ALA A 263 11.21 17.30 3.58
N ARG A 264 11.46 18.61 3.40
CA ARG A 264 11.89 19.52 4.48
C ARG A 264 10.73 19.89 5.41
#